data_AF-A0A7Y2VAX4-F1
#
_entry.id   AF-A0A7Y2VAX4-F1
#
_cell.length_a   1.000
_cell.length_b   1.000
_cell.length_c   1.000
_cell.angle_alpha   90.00
_cell.angle_beta   90.00
_cell.angle_gamma   90.00
#
_symmetry.space_group_name_H-M   'P 1'
#
loop_
_entity.id
_entity.type
_entity.pdbx_description
1 polymer ?
#
loop_
_entity_poly.entity_id
_entity_poly.type
_entity_poly.pdbx_seq_one_letter_code
_entity_poly.pdbx_strand_id
1 'polypeptide(L)'
;MGKSVSGFSKFSKSKKIDWIVEHYFAANEQVKSVIKKYWNSDDKLQQLHDEFIENTITNYYLPLGIAPNFLINDKIYAIPMAIEESSVVAAASKAAKFWYDRGGFKAEVISTTKIGQVHFMYHGDVDKLNSFFLKVKKKLFEDTKAITKNMILRGGGILDIVLKDKRQELDNYFQLHATFETLDAMGANFINSCLEQFAKTFTEEAKKYDDFSAEEKDIQIVMSILSNY
;
A
#
# COMPACT_ATOMS: atom_id res chain seq x y z
N MET A 1 22.32 -21.86 19.43
CA MET A 1 22.40 -22.19 17.98
C MET A 1 21.02 -21.98 17.39
N GLY A 2 20.87 -21.13 16.37
CA GLY A 2 19.57 -20.94 15.71
C GLY A 2 19.15 -22.23 15.01
N LYS A 3 18.01 -22.80 15.41
CA LYS A 3 17.44 -23.96 14.71
C LYS A 3 16.50 -23.47 13.61
N SER A 4 16.68 -23.99 12.40
CA SER A 4 15.73 -23.77 11.32
C SER A 4 14.38 -24.40 11.67
N VAL A 5 13.28 -23.72 11.34
CA VAL A 5 11.91 -24.21 11.53
C VAL A 5 11.17 -24.18 10.21
N SER A 6 10.60 -25.32 9.85
CA SER A 6 9.72 -25.45 8.68
C SER A 6 8.26 -25.44 9.13
N GLY A 7 7.40 -24.75 8.39
CA GLY A 7 5.95 -24.73 8.65
C GLY A 7 5.52 -23.92 9.89
N PHE A 8 6.35 -22.99 10.39
CA PHE A 8 6.04 -22.16 11.56
C PHE A 8 4.70 -21.42 11.45
N SER A 9 4.32 -20.97 10.24
CA SER A 9 3.04 -20.32 9.99
C SER A 9 1.84 -21.19 10.38
N LYS A 10 1.95 -22.51 10.22
CA LYS A 10 0.92 -23.51 10.54
C LYS A 10 0.82 -23.81 12.04
N PHE A 11 1.76 -23.34 12.86
CA PHE A 11 1.72 -23.55 14.30
C PHE A 11 0.57 -22.74 14.90
N SER A 12 -0.08 -23.33 15.91
CA SER A 12 -0.97 -22.56 16.78
C SER A 12 -0.17 -21.47 17.52
N LYS A 13 -0.85 -20.41 17.94
CA LYS A 13 -0.21 -19.30 18.65
C LYS A 13 0.61 -19.75 19.87
N SER A 14 0.08 -20.67 20.68
CA SER A 14 0.84 -21.24 21.81
C SER A 14 2.09 -21.99 21.33
N LYS A 15 1.98 -22.82 20.28
CA LYS A 15 3.14 -23.56 19.73
C LYS A 15 4.21 -22.62 19.16
N LYS A 16 3.81 -21.50 18.57
CA LYS A 16 4.73 -20.44 18.14
C LYS A 16 5.52 -19.88 19.33
N ILE A 17 4.84 -19.60 20.43
CA ILE A 17 5.48 -19.10 21.66
C ILE A 17 6.40 -20.17 22.27
N ASP A 18 5.92 -21.40 22.42
CA ASP A 18 6.67 -22.50 23.01
C ASP A 18 7.97 -22.73 22.22
N TRP A 19 7.88 -22.73 20.88
CA TRP A 19 9.03 -22.86 20.02
C TRP A 19 10.04 -21.72 20.21
N ILE A 20 9.60 -20.46 20.27
CA ILE A 20 10.47 -19.30 20.50
C ILE A 20 11.16 -19.41 21.86
N VAL A 21 10.41 -19.73 22.91
CA VAL A 21 10.90 -19.80 24.30
C VAL A 21 11.92 -20.93 24.46
N GLU A 22 11.64 -22.10 23.89
CA GLU A 22 12.57 -23.25 23.92
C GLU A 22 13.88 -22.94 23.18
N HIS A 23 13.81 -22.31 22.01
CA HIS A 23 14.95 -22.19 21.11
C HIS A 23 15.82 -20.94 21.35
N TYR A 24 15.22 -19.86 21.85
CA TYR A 24 15.91 -18.57 22.02
C TYR A 24 16.02 -18.12 23.47
N PHE A 25 15.24 -18.71 24.38
CA PHE A 25 15.17 -18.28 25.78
C PHE A 25 15.41 -19.42 26.77
N ALA A 26 16.06 -20.51 26.35
CA ALA A 26 16.42 -21.66 27.19
C ALA A 26 15.24 -22.19 28.03
N ALA A 27 14.04 -22.25 27.41
CA ALA A 27 12.81 -22.68 28.05
C ALA A 27 12.39 -21.83 29.28
N ASN A 28 12.74 -20.54 29.31
CA ASN A 28 12.36 -19.66 30.40
C ASN A 28 10.86 -19.33 30.41
N GLU A 29 10.11 -19.93 31.34
CA GLU A 29 8.67 -19.72 31.52
C GLU A 29 8.28 -18.26 31.83
N GLN A 30 9.18 -17.44 32.38
CA GLN A 30 8.91 -16.02 32.59
C GLN A 30 8.69 -15.29 31.25
N VAL A 31 9.44 -15.67 30.20
CA VAL A 31 9.28 -15.09 28.87
C VAL A 31 7.90 -15.40 28.31
N LYS A 32 7.43 -16.65 28.47
CA LYS A 32 6.08 -17.05 28.07
C LYS A 32 5.01 -16.26 28.81
N SER A 33 5.19 -16.01 30.10
CA SER A 33 4.30 -15.17 30.91
C SER A 33 4.28 -13.71 30.42
N VAL A 34 5.45 -13.12 30.15
CA VAL A 34 5.56 -11.75 29.63
C VAL A 34 4.88 -11.61 28.26
N ILE A 35 5.09 -12.55 27.35
CA ILE A 35 4.43 -12.55 26.03
C ILE A 35 2.90 -12.59 26.20
N LYS A 36 2.38 -13.42 27.09
CA LYS A 36 0.93 -13.54 27.34
C LYS A 36 0.34 -12.35 28.09
N LYS A 37 1.14 -11.54 28.77
CA LYS A 37 0.68 -10.39 29.57
C LYS A 37 -0.14 -9.39 28.77
N TYR A 38 0.17 -9.21 27.50
CA TYR A 38 -0.51 -8.26 26.63
C TYR A 38 -1.66 -8.87 25.83
N TRP A 39 -2.05 -10.11 26.11
CA TRP A 39 -3.22 -10.69 25.46
C TRP A 39 -4.49 -10.07 26.04
N ASN A 40 -5.46 -9.81 25.17
CA ASN A 40 -6.78 -9.43 25.58
C ASN A 40 -7.47 -10.63 26.23
N SER A 41 -8.22 -10.38 27.31
CA SER A 41 -9.07 -11.39 27.93
C SER A 41 -10.34 -11.67 27.12
N ASP A 42 -10.70 -10.77 26.20
CA ASP A 42 -11.77 -10.99 25.23
C ASP A 42 -11.21 -11.77 24.04
N ASP A 43 -11.65 -13.02 23.90
CA ASP A 43 -11.19 -13.94 22.86
C ASP A 43 -11.52 -13.45 21.44
N LYS A 44 -12.67 -12.81 21.23
CA LYS A 44 -13.05 -12.29 19.91
C LYS A 44 -12.18 -11.11 19.52
N LEU A 45 -11.91 -10.21 20.47
CA LEU A 45 -11.02 -9.09 20.26
C LEU A 45 -9.58 -9.57 20.01
N GLN A 46 -9.10 -10.55 20.78
CA GLN A 46 -7.77 -11.11 20.57
C GLN A 46 -7.66 -11.80 19.21
N GLN A 47 -8.70 -12.52 18.78
CA GLN A 47 -8.73 -13.16 17.47
C GLN A 47 -8.63 -12.11 16.35
N LEU A 48 -9.39 -11.01 16.43
CA LEU A 48 -9.31 -9.92 15.47
C LEU A 48 -7.87 -9.38 15.34
N HIS A 49 -7.18 -9.17 16.46
CA HIS A 49 -5.79 -8.70 16.47
C HIS A 49 -4.83 -9.72 15.86
N ASP A 50 -5.09 -11.02 16.09
CA ASP A 50 -4.27 -12.10 15.54
C ASP A 50 -4.41 -12.22 14.02
N GLU A 51 -5.50 -11.72 13.44
CA GLU A 51 -5.80 -11.74 12.00
C GLU A 51 -5.24 -10.52 11.24
N PHE A 52 -4.68 -9.50 11.92
CA PHE A 52 -4.12 -8.33 11.26
C PHE A 52 -2.82 -8.61 10.50
N ILE A 53 -1.97 -9.49 11.02
CA ILE A 53 -0.72 -9.92 10.37
C ILE A 53 -0.47 -11.40 10.64
N GLU A 54 0.43 -12.01 9.87
CA GLU A 54 0.84 -13.39 10.09
C GLU A 54 1.78 -13.53 11.30
N ASN A 55 1.82 -14.75 11.87
CA ASN A 55 2.76 -15.11 12.95
C ASN A 55 2.64 -14.27 14.24
N THR A 56 1.51 -13.61 14.48
CA THR A 56 1.22 -12.89 15.72
C THR A 56 1.37 -13.77 16.96
N ILE A 57 2.20 -13.35 17.92
CA ILE A 57 2.39 -14.03 19.21
C ILE A 57 1.87 -13.23 20.41
N THR A 58 1.75 -11.91 20.27
CA THR A 58 1.22 -11.01 21.31
C THR A 58 0.85 -9.66 20.72
N ASN A 59 0.14 -8.84 21.50
CA ASN A 59 -0.16 -7.46 21.15
C ASN A 59 0.98 -6.54 21.62
N TYR A 60 1.16 -5.43 20.93
CA TYR A 60 2.00 -4.32 21.35
C TYR A 60 1.13 -3.08 21.53
N TYR A 61 1.19 -2.47 22.72
CA TYR A 61 0.40 -1.28 23.03
C TYR A 61 1.26 -0.03 22.97
N LEU A 62 0.75 0.99 22.28
CA LEU A 62 1.35 2.32 22.21
C LEU A 62 0.40 3.30 22.94
N PRO A 63 0.90 4.25 23.75
CA PRO A 63 0.04 5.24 24.38
C PRO A 63 -0.76 6.03 23.34
N LEU A 64 -2.06 6.16 23.57
CA LEU A 64 -2.96 6.97 22.74
C LEU A 64 -3.34 8.23 23.52
N GLY A 65 -2.79 9.37 23.09
CA GLY A 65 -3.11 10.70 23.62
C GLY A 65 -4.06 11.47 22.72
N ILE A 66 -4.61 12.57 23.24
CA ILE A 66 -5.42 13.52 22.48
C ILE A 66 -4.81 14.91 22.58
N ALA A 67 -4.60 15.57 21.44
CA ALA A 67 -4.19 16.97 21.36
C ALA A 67 -5.39 17.86 20.95
N PRO A 68 -5.98 18.63 21.89
CA PRO A 68 -7.16 19.46 21.62
C PRO A 68 -6.81 20.82 20.96
N ASN A 69 -7.84 21.57 20.61
CA ASN A 69 -7.80 22.99 20.19
C ASN A 69 -7.17 23.26 18.81
N PHE A 70 -7.16 22.27 17.92
CA PHE A 70 -6.76 22.52 16.53
C PHE A 70 -7.91 23.18 15.79
N LEU A 71 -7.83 24.50 15.59
CA LEU A 71 -8.72 25.23 14.69
C LEU A 71 -8.15 25.10 13.26
N ILE A 72 -8.81 24.34 12.39
CA ILE A 72 -8.40 24.11 11.00
C ILE A 72 -9.59 24.48 10.11
N ASN A 73 -9.39 25.44 9.20
CA ASN A 73 -10.46 25.93 8.32
C ASN A 73 -11.75 26.27 9.11
N ASP A 74 -11.59 27.01 10.21
CA ASP A 74 -12.67 27.49 11.08
C ASP A 74 -13.47 26.40 11.82
N LYS A 75 -12.97 25.16 11.81
CA LYS A 75 -13.53 24.05 12.59
C LYS A 75 -12.54 23.56 13.64
N ILE A 76 -13.05 23.30 14.85
CA ILE A 76 -12.26 22.87 16.00
C ILE A 76 -12.18 21.34 16.02
N TYR A 77 -10.96 20.82 16.18
CA TYR A 77 -10.66 19.40 16.25
C TYR A 77 -9.88 19.05 17.53
N ALA A 78 -10.06 17.80 17.95
CA ALA A 78 -9.18 17.12 18.89
C ALA A 78 -8.50 15.97 18.13
N ILE A 79 -7.17 16.00 18.05
CA ILE A 79 -6.39 15.09 17.20
C ILE A 79 -5.88 13.92 18.06
N PRO A 80 -6.25 12.67 17.76
CA PRO A 80 -5.66 11.51 18.42
C PRO A 80 -4.22 11.27 17.94
N MET A 81 -3.33 10.92 18.87
CA MET A 81 -1.92 10.69 18.62
C MET A 81 -1.46 9.41 19.33
N ALA A 82 -1.04 8.40 18.57
CA ALA A 82 -0.43 7.18 19.12
C ALA A 82 1.09 7.33 19.07
N ILE A 83 1.74 7.59 20.22
CA ILE A 83 3.18 7.87 20.30
C ILE A 83 3.72 7.58 21.72
N GLU A 84 4.96 7.11 21.83
CA GLU A 84 5.65 6.80 23.08
C GLU A 84 6.42 7.99 23.66
N GLU A 85 6.77 8.96 22.82
CA GLU A 85 7.66 10.06 23.21
C GLU A 85 6.94 11.06 24.13
N SER A 86 7.55 11.30 25.29
CA SER A 86 7.06 12.28 26.26
C SER A 86 7.03 13.69 25.67
N SER A 87 6.12 14.53 26.16
CA SER A 87 5.97 15.93 25.76
C SER A 87 5.48 16.21 24.34
N VAL A 88 5.49 15.25 23.39
CA VAL A 88 5.02 15.49 22.01
C VAL A 88 3.55 15.95 21.97
N VAL A 89 2.66 15.21 22.63
CA VAL A 89 1.22 15.56 22.68
C VAL A 89 1.00 16.91 23.39
N ALA A 90 1.76 17.18 24.44
CA ALA A 90 1.68 18.45 25.18
C ALA A 90 2.17 19.63 24.33
N ALA A 91 3.26 19.46 23.59
CA ALA A 91 3.81 20.46 22.68
C ALA A 91 2.84 20.76 21.53
N ALA A 92 2.26 19.72 20.90
CA ALA A 92 1.24 19.86 19.87
C ALA A 92 0.02 20.65 20.38
N SER A 93 -0.46 20.31 21.58
CA SER A 93 -1.59 21.00 22.23
C SER A 93 -1.28 22.46 22.55
N LYS A 94 -0.06 22.75 23.03
CA LYS A 94 0.40 24.12 23.30
C LYS A 94 0.48 24.95 22.02
N ALA A 95 0.99 24.37 20.94
CA ALA A 95 1.05 25.02 19.63
C ALA A 95 -0.34 25.29 19.06
N ALA A 96 -1.25 24.32 19.14
CA ALA A 96 -2.63 24.49 18.70
C ALA A 96 -3.33 25.64 19.45
N LYS A 97 -3.21 25.67 20.79
CA LYS A 97 -3.72 26.79 21.60
C LYS A 97 -3.11 28.14 21.21
N PHE A 98 -1.81 28.19 20.92
CA PHE A 98 -1.15 29.42 20.51
C PHE A 98 -1.70 29.97 19.18
N TRP A 99 -1.95 29.10 18.20
CA TRP A 99 -2.50 29.48 16.90
C TRP A 99 -4.01 29.72 16.91
N TYR A 100 -4.74 29.12 17.85
CA TYR A 100 -6.19 29.23 17.96
C TYR A 100 -6.66 30.69 17.98
N ASP A 101 -6.14 31.51 18.90
CA ASP A 101 -6.51 32.93 19.04
C ASP A 101 -5.99 33.81 17.87
N ARG A 102 -5.21 33.23 16.94
CA ARG A 102 -4.60 33.89 15.78
C ARG A 102 -5.27 33.49 14.46
N GLY A 103 -6.45 32.86 14.51
CA GLY A 103 -7.20 32.42 13.33
C GLY A 103 -6.94 30.97 12.91
N GLY A 104 -6.16 30.22 13.70
CA GLY A 104 -5.91 28.80 13.49
C GLY A 104 -5.08 28.50 12.25
N PHE A 105 -5.18 27.26 11.79
CA PHE A 105 -4.54 26.74 10.59
C PHE A 105 -5.48 26.85 9.40
N LYS A 106 -4.91 27.13 8.22
CA LYS A 106 -5.61 27.11 6.94
C LYS A 106 -4.96 26.03 6.07
N ALA A 107 -5.78 25.18 5.47
CA ALA A 107 -5.32 24.04 4.68
C ALA A 107 -6.25 23.81 3.49
N GLU A 108 -5.69 23.33 2.39
CA GLU A 108 -6.44 22.91 1.21
C GLU A 108 -5.89 21.58 0.68
N VAL A 109 -6.75 20.81 0.01
CA VAL A 109 -6.36 19.57 -0.64
C VAL A 109 -6.01 19.90 -2.09
N ILE A 110 -4.73 19.76 -2.44
CA ILE A 110 -4.24 20.04 -3.80
C ILE A 110 -4.67 18.94 -4.78
N SER A 111 -4.63 17.68 -4.35
CA SER A 111 -5.05 16.53 -5.15
C SER A 111 -5.33 15.30 -4.27
N THR A 112 -6.31 14.50 -4.69
CA THR A 112 -6.63 13.16 -4.15
C THR A 112 -6.12 12.03 -5.05
N THR A 113 -5.60 12.38 -6.23
CA THR A 113 -5.16 11.43 -7.24
C THR A 113 -4.02 10.56 -6.73
N LYS A 114 -4.11 9.26 -6.98
CA LYS A 114 -3.07 8.26 -6.69
C LYS A 114 -2.41 7.80 -7.97
N ILE A 115 -1.17 7.34 -7.85
CA ILE A 115 -0.36 6.89 -8.99
C ILE A 115 -0.07 5.40 -8.86
N GLY A 116 -0.13 4.70 -9.98
CA GLY A 116 0.32 3.32 -10.11
C GLY A 116 1.10 3.11 -11.39
N GLN A 117 2.04 2.18 -11.38
CA GLN A 117 3.00 2.00 -12.47
C GLN A 117 3.15 0.52 -12.84
N VAL A 118 3.06 0.21 -14.13
CA VAL A 118 3.59 -1.03 -14.70
C VAL A 118 4.93 -0.71 -15.31
N HIS A 119 5.99 -1.29 -14.76
CA HIS A 119 7.36 -1.14 -15.21
C HIS A 119 7.70 -2.28 -16.16
N PHE A 120 8.25 -1.96 -17.33
CA PHE A 120 8.59 -2.99 -18.31
C PHE A 120 9.79 -2.62 -19.17
N MET A 121 10.44 -3.64 -19.71
CA MET A 121 11.51 -3.52 -20.70
C MET A 121 10.92 -3.78 -22.09
N TYR A 122 11.32 -2.95 -23.06
CA TYR A 122 10.94 -3.08 -24.46
C TYR A 122 12.14 -2.83 -25.37
N HIS A 123 12.53 -3.86 -26.11
CA HIS A 123 13.67 -3.87 -27.02
C HIS A 123 13.16 -3.66 -28.45
N GLY A 124 13.02 -2.40 -28.87
CA GLY A 124 12.38 -2.10 -30.14
C GLY A 124 12.26 -0.63 -30.50
N ASP A 125 11.52 -0.38 -31.57
CA ASP A 125 11.25 0.97 -32.05
C ASP A 125 10.19 1.69 -31.18
N VAL A 126 10.52 2.88 -30.72
CA VAL A 126 9.67 3.64 -29.79
C VAL A 126 8.41 4.19 -30.45
N ASP A 127 8.46 4.54 -31.73
CA ASP A 127 7.29 5.02 -32.46
C ASP A 127 6.29 3.89 -32.68
N LYS A 128 6.77 2.65 -32.88
CA LYS A 128 5.92 1.47 -32.86
C LYS A 128 5.30 1.22 -31.49
N LEU A 129 6.07 1.33 -30.39
CA LEU A 129 5.53 1.17 -29.04
C LEU A 129 4.44 2.21 -28.72
N ASN A 130 4.65 3.46 -29.12
CA ASN A 130 3.65 4.53 -28.99
C ASN A 130 2.38 4.20 -29.80
N SER A 131 2.54 3.76 -31.05
CA SER A 131 1.43 3.37 -31.92
C SER A 131 0.64 2.18 -31.36
N PHE A 132 1.34 1.19 -30.82
CA PHE A 132 0.77 0.06 -30.11
C PHE A 132 -0.01 0.49 -28.87
N PHE A 133 0.59 1.34 -28.02
CA PHE A 133 -0.06 1.83 -26.80
C PHE A 133 -1.35 2.59 -27.11
N LEU A 134 -1.37 3.45 -28.14
CA LEU A 134 -2.58 4.17 -28.55
C LEU A 134 -3.73 3.22 -28.92
N LYS A 135 -3.43 2.09 -29.55
CA LYS A 135 -4.42 1.06 -29.90
C LYS A 135 -4.88 0.26 -28.67
N VAL A 136 -3.97 -0.10 -27.78
CA VAL A 136 -4.25 -0.95 -26.61
C VAL A 136 -4.83 -0.19 -25.43
N LYS A 137 -4.62 1.14 -25.33
CA LYS A 137 -5.09 1.94 -24.20
C LYS A 137 -6.56 1.71 -23.88
N LYS A 138 -7.44 1.69 -24.88
CA LYS A 138 -8.87 1.40 -24.67
C LYS A 138 -9.11 0.02 -24.05
N LYS A 139 -8.36 -0.99 -24.51
CA LYS A 139 -8.45 -2.37 -24.03
C LYS A 139 -8.01 -2.50 -22.57
N LEU A 140 -7.01 -1.72 -22.13
CA LEU A 140 -6.59 -1.66 -20.71
C LEU A 140 -7.75 -1.22 -19.80
N PHE A 141 -8.54 -0.23 -20.21
CA PHE A 141 -9.73 0.20 -19.48
C PHE A 141 -10.84 -0.86 -19.53
N GLU A 142 -11.03 -1.52 -20.66
CA GLU A 142 -12.07 -2.54 -20.83
C GLU A 142 -11.82 -3.77 -19.96
N ASP A 143 -10.59 -4.27 -19.94
CA ASP A 143 -10.23 -5.50 -19.21
C ASP A 143 -10.17 -5.28 -17.69
N THR A 144 -10.10 -4.03 -17.23
CA THR A 144 -10.18 -3.67 -15.81
C THR A 144 -11.61 -3.41 -15.31
N LYS A 145 -12.63 -3.41 -16.17
CA LYS A 145 -14.03 -3.10 -15.79
C LYS A 145 -14.56 -3.92 -14.61
N ALA A 146 -14.23 -5.20 -14.54
CA ALA A 146 -14.68 -6.06 -13.43
C ALA A 146 -14.08 -5.62 -12.09
N ILE A 147 -12.81 -5.21 -12.08
CA ILE A 147 -12.08 -4.75 -10.90
C ILE A 147 -12.57 -3.35 -10.49
N THR A 148 -12.80 -2.47 -11.47
CA THR A 148 -13.16 -1.06 -11.25
C THR A 148 -14.63 -0.81 -10.99
N LYS A 149 -15.52 -1.78 -11.26
CA LYS A 149 -16.99 -1.65 -11.13
C LYS A 149 -17.43 -0.94 -9.86
N ASN A 150 -17.00 -1.41 -8.68
CA ASN A 150 -17.43 -0.84 -7.41
C ASN A 150 -16.81 0.53 -7.13
N MET A 151 -15.58 0.77 -7.58
CA MET A 151 -14.92 2.06 -7.41
C MET A 151 -15.59 3.13 -8.28
N ILE A 152 -15.93 2.80 -9.53
CA ILE A 152 -16.66 3.67 -10.44
C ILE A 152 -18.05 4.00 -9.91
N LEU A 153 -18.77 3.02 -9.33
CA LEU A 153 -20.07 3.26 -8.70
C LEU A 153 -20.02 4.28 -7.56
N ARG A 154 -18.86 4.44 -6.90
CA ARG A 154 -18.65 5.42 -5.84
C ARG A 154 -18.18 6.79 -6.39
N GLY A 155 -17.85 6.88 -7.67
CA GLY A 155 -17.33 8.09 -8.32
C GLY A 155 -15.82 8.13 -8.52
N GLY A 156 -15.10 7.05 -8.20
CA GLY A 156 -13.66 6.93 -8.43
C GLY A 156 -13.30 6.09 -9.67
N GLY A 157 -12.09 5.55 -9.71
CA GLY A 157 -11.63 4.61 -10.74
C GLY A 157 -10.29 4.99 -11.35
N ILE A 158 -10.01 4.46 -12.54
CA ILE A 158 -8.85 4.85 -13.34
C ILE A 158 -9.19 6.16 -14.05
N LEU A 159 -8.40 7.20 -13.83
CA LEU A 159 -8.55 8.50 -14.47
C LEU A 159 -7.85 8.55 -15.82
N ASP A 160 -6.61 8.08 -15.88
CA ASP A 160 -5.82 8.05 -17.11
C ASP A 160 -4.71 6.99 -17.04
N ILE A 161 -4.19 6.64 -18.21
CA ILE A 161 -3.01 5.80 -18.40
C ILE A 161 -2.15 6.48 -19.46
N VAL A 162 -0.87 6.69 -19.17
CA VAL A 162 0.11 7.28 -20.10
C VAL A 162 1.32 6.37 -20.21
N LEU A 163 1.84 6.22 -21.43
CA LEU A 163 3.13 5.58 -21.66
C LEU A 163 4.25 6.59 -21.37
N LYS A 164 5.18 6.25 -20.48
CA LYS A 164 6.38 7.06 -20.21
C LYS A 164 7.62 6.35 -20.71
N ASP A 165 8.40 7.05 -21.50
CA ASP A 165 9.76 6.67 -21.88
C ASP A 165 10.71 6.97 -20.73
N LYS A 166 11.39 5.94 -20.24
CA LYS A 166 12.34 6.00 -19.13
C LYS A 166 13.74 5.56 -19.53
N ARG A 167 14.05 5.56 -20.83
CA ARG A 167 15.35 5.13 -21.35
C ARG A 167 16.53 5.96 -20.86
N GLN A 168 16.30 7.21 -20.43
CA GLN A 168 17.34 8.03 -19.79
C GLN A 168 17.77 7.50 -18.40
N GLU A 169 16.89 6.74 -17.72
CA GLU A 169 17.17 6.16 -16.40
C GLU A 169 17.76 4.75 -16.52
N LEU A 170 17.32 3.97 -17.52
CA LEU A 170 17.80 2.62 -17.82
C LEU A 170 17.49 2.27 -19.28
N ASP A 171 18.43 1.66 -20.00
CA ASP A 171 18.21 1.27 -21.39
C ASP A 171 16.97 0.39 -21.57
N ASN A 172 16.18 0.66 -22.62
CA ASN A 172 14.96 -0.09 -22.97
C ASN A 172 13.83 -0.05 -21.93
N TYR A 173 13.89 0.85 -20.96
CA TYR A 173 12.91 0.91 -19.87
C TYR A 173 11.75 1.88 -20.13
N PHE A 174 10.53 1.41 -19.85
CA PHE A 174 9.28 2.15 -20.02
C PHE A 174 8.30 1.91 -18.87
N GLN A 175 7.28 2.77 -18.77
CA GLN A 175 6.21 2.64 -17.79
C GLN A 175 4.83 2.86 -18.40
N LEU A 176 3.85 2.04 -18.02
CA LEU A 176 2.46 2.47 -18.02
C LEU A 176 2.20 3.19 -16.71
N HIS A 177 2.10 4.51 -16.77
CA HIS A 177 1.83 5.36 -15.63
C HIS A 177 0.33 5.65 -15.58
N ALA A 178 -0.35 5.11 -14.59
CA ALA A 178 -1.78 5.26 -14.40
C ALA A 178 -2.10 6.16 -13.20
N THR A 179 -3.13 6.99 -13.37
CA THR A 179 -3.66 7.86 -12.32
C THR A 179 -5.04 7.39 -11.90
N PHE A 180 -5.33 7.43 -10.61
CA PHE A 180 -6.54 6.87 -10.02
C PHE A 180 -7.22 7.85 -9.06
N GLU A 181 -8.54 7.78 -8.97
CA GLU A 181 -9.32 8.34 -7.88
C GLU A 181 -9.83 7.21 -6.99
N THR A 182 -9.49 7.25 -5.71
CA THR A 182 -9.79 6.19 -4.74
C THR A 182 -10.70 6.67 -3.61
N LEU A 183 -11.14 7.92 -3.66
CA LEU A 183 -12.03 8.57 -2.70
C LEU A 183 -11.45 8.43 -1.29
N ASP A 184 -12.25 7.89 -0.36
CA ASP A 184 -11.85 7.75 1.04
C ASP A 184 -10.87 6.59 1.30
N ALA A 185 -10.58 5.76 0.30
CA ALA A 185 -9.65 4.65 0.43
C ALA A 185 -8.23 5.05 0.05
N MET A 186 -7.22 4.48 0.73
CA MET A 186 -5.83 4.55 0.26
C MET A 186 -5.66 3.90 -1.12
N GLY A 187 -6.38 2.80 -1.37
CA GLY A 187 -6.51 2.21 -2.71
C GLY A 187 -5.38 1.28 -3.16
N ALA A 188 -4.41 0.94 -2.30
CA ALA A 188 -3.25 0.13 -2.66
C ALA A 188 -3.61 -1.19 -3.37
N ASN A 189 -4.48 -2.01 -2.77
CA ASN A 189 -4.89 -3.29 -3.36
C ASN A 189 -5.65 -3.10 -4.68
N PHE A 190 -6.55 -2.11 -4.74
CA PHE A 190 -7.31 -1.80 -5.94
C PHE A 190 -6.42 -1.39 -7.11
N ILE A 191 -5.46 -0.50 -6.84
CA ILE A 191 -4.48 -0.02 -7.83
C ILE A 191 -3.62 -1.20 -8.30
N ASN A 192 -3.03 -1.97 -7.38
CA ASN A 192 -2.17 -3.10 -7.74
C ASN A 192 -2.91 -4.13 -8.60
N SER A 193 -4.14 -4.49 -8.26
CA SER A 193 -4.95 -5.39 -9.10
C SER A 193 -5.22 -4.84 -10.50
N CYS A 194 -5.44 -3.52 -10.64
CA CYS A 194 -5.57 -2.89 -11.96
C CYS A 194 -4.26 -2.95 -12.74
N LEU A 195 -3.11 -2.69 -12.09
CA LEU A 195 -1.80 -2.71 -12.72
C LEU A 195 -1.40 -4.12 -13.16
N GLU A 196 -1.67 -5.14 -12.36
CA GLU A 196 -1.49 -6.56 -12.72
C GLU A 196 -2.31 -6.91 -13.97
N GLN A 197 -3.57 -6.44 -14.03
CA GLN A 197 -4.41 -6.64 -15.20
C GLN A 197 -3.90 -5.86 -16.42
N PHE A 198 -3.37 -4.64 -16.23
CA PHE A 198 -2.72 -3.90 -17.32
C PHE A 198 -1.52 -4.64 -17.87
N ALA A 199 -0.63 -5.14 -17.01
CA ALA A 199 0.53 -5.92 -17.41
C ALA A 199 0.14 -7.15 -18.24
N LYS A 200 -0.88 -7.87 -17.80
CA LYS A 200 -1.44 -9.01 -18.54
C LYS A 200 -2.00 -8.60 -19.90
N THR A 201 -2.92 -7.63 -19.95
CA THR A 201 -3.52 -7.16 -21.20
C THR A 201 -2.45 -6.62 -22.16
N PHE A 202 -1.49 -5.83 -21.67
CA PHE A 202 -0.45 -5.21 -22.48
C PHE A 202 0.46 -6.26 -23.14
N THR A 203 0.89 -7.29 -22.40
CA THR A 203 1.72 -8.37 -22.95
C THR A 203 0.95 -9.30 -23.89
N GLU A 204 -0.33 -9.58 -23.62
CA GLU A 204 -1.18 -10.40 -24.50
C GLU A 204 -1.47 -9.71 -25.83
N GLU A 205 -1.72 -8.41 -25.82
CA GLU A 205 -1.97 -7.64 -27.03
C GLU A 205 -0.68 -7.39 -27.83
N ALA A 206 0.47 -7.24 -27.16
CA ALA A 206 1.76 -7.08 -27.84
C ALA A 206 2.05 -8.28 -28.75
N LYS A 207 1.79 -9.50 -28.28
CA LYS A 207 1.98 -10.74 -29.07
C LYS A 207 1.14 -10.79 -30.35
N LYS A 208 -0.02 -10.12 -30.33
CA LYS A 208 -0.97 -10.06 -31.46
C LYS A 208 -0.73 -8.86 -32.37
N TYR A 209 0.17 -7.96 -32.01
CA TYR A 209 0.40 -6.74 -32.78
C TYR A 209 1.27 -7.04 -34.00
N ASP A 210 0.73 -6.83 -35.21
CA ASP A 210 1.38 -7.24 -36.45
C ASP A 210 2.65 -6.44 -36.78
N ASP A 211 2.72 -5.16 -36.38
CA ASP A 211 3.87 -4.30 -36.68
C ASP A 211 5.10 -4.61 -35.79
N PHE A 212 4.94 -5.45 -34.76
CA PHE A 212 6.03 -5.88 -33.89
C PHE A 212 6.78 -7.09 -34.47
N SER A 213 8.11 -7.02 -34.43
CA SER A 213 9.01 -8.17 -34.61
C SER A 213 8.86 -9.18 -33.47
N ALA A 214 9.48 -10.35 -33.59
CA ALA A 214 9.48 -11.35 -32.53
C ALA A 214 10.09 -10.82 -31.21
N GLU A 215 11.13 -9.97 -31.30
CA GLU A 215 11.76 -9.34 -30.13
C GLU A 215 10.87 -8.25 -29.53
N GLU A 216 10.23 -7.43 -30.37
CA GLU A 216 9.31 -6.38 -29.93
C GLU A 216 8.05 -6.95 -29.24
N LYS A 217 7.67 -8.18 -29.56
CA LYS A 217 6.56 -8.91 -28.90
C LYS A 217 6.92 -9.41 -27.50
N ASP A 218 8.20 -9.55 -27.16
CA ASP A 218 8.66 -10.04 -25.86
C ASP A 218 8.79 -8.90 -24.84
N ILE A 219 7.66 -8.28 -24.51
CA ILE A 219 7.62 -7.24 -23.46
C ILE A 219 7.83 -7.90 -22.10
N GLN A 220 8.90 -7.50 -21.41
CA GLN A 220 9.25 -8.04 -20.10
C GLN A 220 8.72 -7.13 -18.99
N ILE A 221 7.69 -7.60 -18.29
CA ILE A 221 7.16 -6.90 -17.11
C ILE A 221 8.13 -7.09 -15.95
N VAL A 222 8.61 -5.99 -15.38
CA VAL A 222 9.50 -5.97 -14.22
C VAL A 222 8.70 -5.95 -12.92
N MET A 223 7.72 -5.05 -12.82
CA MET A 223 6.85 -4.92 -11.64
C MET A 223 5.57 -4.15 -11.96
N SER A 224 4.53 -4.36 -11.15
CA SER A 224 3.25 -3.66 -11.21
C SER A 224 2.87 -3.21 -9.80
N ILE A 225 3.03 -1.93 -9.49
CA ILE A 225 2.94 -1.45 -8.11
C ILE A 225 2.45 0.00 -8.01
N LEU A 226 1.69 0.30 -6.96
CA LEU A 226 1.37 1.69 -6.60
C LEU A 226 2.64 2.51 -6.34
N SER A 227 2.56 3.82 -6.56
CA SER A 227 3.62 4.76 -6.19
C SER A 227 3.22 5.50 -4.91
N ASN A 228 4.16 5.61 -3.97
CA ASN A 228 4.02 6.41 -2.75
C ASN A 228 4.58 7.85 -2.92
N TYR A 229 4.97 8.24 -4.14
CA TYR A 229 5.48 9.57 -4.47
C TYR A 229 4.35 10.56 -4.74
#